data_AF-A0A9X2WDR6-F1
#
_entry.id   AF-A0A9X2WDR6-F1
#
_cell.length_a   1.000
_cell.length_b   1.000
_cell.length_c   1.000
_cell.angle_alpha   90.00
_cell.angle_beta   90.00
_cell.angle_gamma   90.00
#
_symmetry.space_group_name_H-M   'P 1'
#
loop_
_entity.id
_entity.type
_entity.pdbx_description
1 polymer ?
#
loop_
_entity_poly.entity_id
_entity_poly.type
_entity_poly.pdbx_seq_one_letter_code
_entity_poly.pdbx_strand_id
1 'polypeptide(L)'
;MKEAEYELLLTQRLILQPRAELTAYGKDDAVNGLGSGLSDVALGLRLRYEFSRQFAPYVGVEWNGTFGATADQARANGDATKDTRYVAGIRFWF
;
A
#
# COMPACT_ATOMS: atom_id res chain seq x y z
N MET A 1 -6.03 -4.79 12.08
CA MET A 1 -5.72 -3.87 10.96
C MET A 1 -5.41 -2.50 11.54
N LYS A 2 -4.21 -1.98 11.28
CA LYS A 2 -3.78 -0.63 11.65
C LYS A 2 -3.25 0.04 10.39
N GLU A 3 -3.77 1.20 10.05
CA GLU A 3 -3.27 2.03 8.96
C GLU A 3 -2.75 3.35 9.53
N ALA A 4 -1.65 3.83 8.94
CA ALA A 4 -1.05 5.12 9.19
C ALA A 4 -0.88 5.82 7.85
N GLU A 5 -1.51 6.97 7.71
CA GLU A 5 -1.39 7.82 6.52
C GLU A 5 -1.07 9.23 6.98
N TYR A 6 -0.20 9.91 6.25
CA TYR A 6 0.20 11.27 6.59
C TYR A 6 0.36 12.10 5.31
N GLU A 7 -0.11 13.35 5.33
CA GLU A 7 0.01 14.28 4.21
C GLU A 7 1.08 15.33 4.50
N LEU A 8 2.19 15.27 3.75
CA LEU A 8 3.27 16.24 3.79
C LEU A 8 3.10 17.23 2.66
N LEU A 9 2.85 18.49 3.01
CA LEU A 9 2.89 19.60 2.07
C LEU A 9 4.36 19.96 1.82
N LEU A 10 4.94 19.43 0.74
CA LEU A 10 6.30 19.77 0.32
C LEU A 10 6.35 21.19 -0.25
N THR A 11 5.30 21.59 -0.97
CA THR A 11 5.09 22.97 -1.44
C THR A 11 3.60 23.30 -1.42
N GLN A 12 3.23 24.52 -1.84
CA GLN A 12 1.83 24.93 -2.02
C GLN A 12 1.07 24.11 -3.10
N ARG A 13 1.78 23.29 -3.89
CA ARG A 13 1.21 22.48 -4.98
C ARG A 13 1.67 21.02 -4.96
N LEU A 14 2.71 20.68 -4.19
CA LEU A 14 3.30 19.34 -4.15
C LEU A 14 3.00 18.71 -2.79
N ILE A 15 2.26 17.61 -2.82
CA ILE A 15 1.81 16.90 -1.62
C ILE A 15 2.35 15.47 -1.68
N LEU A 16 3.12 15.09 -0.67
CA LEU A 16 3.62 13.74 -0.50
C LEU A 16 2.78 13.03 0.56
N GLN A 17 2.30 11.83 0.24
CA GLN A 17 1.42 11.03 1.06
C GLN A 17 2.08 9.67 1.32
N PRO A 18 2.92 9.54 2.36
CA PRO A 18 3.30 8.23 2.88
C PRO A 18 2.11 7.52 3.55
N ARG A 19 1.97 6.24 3.26
CA ARG A 19 1.01 5.32 3.84
C ARG A 19 1.76 4.07 4.35
N ALA A 20 1.39 3.58 5.51
CA ALA A 20 1.86 2.31 6.04
C ALA A 20 0.66 1.58 6.63
N GLU A 21 0.49 0.32 6.29
CA GLU A 21 -0.62 -0.50 6.71
C GLU A 21 -0.09 -1.83 7.22
N LEU A 22 -0.54 -2.20 8.41
CA LEU A 22 -0.16 -3.41 9.11
C LEU A 22 -1.42 -4.24 9.33
N THR A 23 -1.40 -5.44 8.77
CA THR A 23 -2.49 -6.40 8.89
C THR A 23 -1.97 -7.60 9.67
N ALA A 24 -2.65 -7.86 10.79
CA ALA A 24 -2.40 -9.01 11.64
C ALA A 24 -3.71 -9.77 11.85
N TYR A 25 -3.66 -11.08 11.69
CA TYR A 25 -4.79 -11.98 11.89
C TYR A 25 -4.59 -12.80 13.17
N GLY A 26 -5.62 -12.86 14.00
CA GLY A 26 -5.58 -13.58 15.28
C GLY A 26 -6.01 -15.06 15.20
N LYS A 27 -6.49 -15.51 14.04
CA LYS A 27 -7.05 -16.85 13.84
C LYS A 27 -6.59 -17.37 12.47
N ASP A 28 -6.14 -18.61 12.40
CA ASP A 28 -5.75 -19.24 11.15
C ASP A 28 -7.00 -19.36 10.26
N ASP A 29 -6.97 -18.69 9.11
CA ASP A 29 -8.02 -18.77 8.09
C ASP A 29 -7.45 -19.50 6.87
N ALA A 30 -7.43 -20.83 6.97
CA ALA A 30 -6.90 -21.73 5.95
C ALA A 30 -7.62 -21.61 4.59
N VAL A 31 -8.85 -21.09 4.57
CA VAL A 31 -9.64 -20.86 3.35
C VAL A 31 -9.04 -19.73 2.49
N ASN A 32 -8.38 -18.75 3.11
CA ASN A 32 -7.74 -17.63 2.42
C ASN A 32 -6.20 -17.73 2.42
N GLY A 33 -5.63 -18.83 2.92
CA GLY A 33 -4.17 -19.02 3.04
C GLY A 33 -3.48 -18.09 4.05
N LEU A 34 -4.25 -17.52 4.99
CA LEU A 34 -3.76 -16.56 5.99
C LEU A 34 -3.42 -17.29 7.29
N GLY A 35 -2.14 -17.34 7.64
CA GLY A 35 -1.65 -17.84 8.92
C GLY A 35 -1.75 -16.79 10.02
N SER A 36 -1.94 -17.24 11.26
CA SER A 36 -2.03 -16.40 12.45
C SER A 36 -0.73 -15.60 12.71
N GLY A 37 -0.87 -14.34 13.14
CA GLY A 37 0.24 -13.41 13.40
C GLY A 37 0.20 -12.14 12.54
N LEU A 38 1.34 -11.44 12.46
CA LEU A 38 1.54 -10.35 11.49
C LEU A 38 1.59 -10.97 10.09
N SER A 39 0.51 -10.83 9.34
CA SER A 39 0.35 -11.54 8.05
C SER A 39 0.82 -10.68 6.89
N ASP A 40 0.54 -9.36 6.92
CA ASP A 40 0.91 -8.47 5.82
C ASP A 40 1.34 -7.09 6.30
N VAL A 41 2.29 -6.52 5.57
CA VAL A 41 2.75 -5.14 5.69
C VAL A 41 2.70 -4.51 4.32
N ALA A 42 1.89 -3.46 4.19
CA ALA A 42 1.85 -2.64 2.98
C ALA A 42 2.43 -1.26 3.28
N LEU A 43 3.32 -0.79 2.40
CA LEU A 43 3.90 0.54 2.44
C LEU A 43 3.56 1.23 1.12
N GLY A 44 2.91 2.37 1.19
CA GLY A 44 2.56 3.21 0.05
C GLY A 44 3.28 4.54 0.13
N LEU A 45 3.68 5.07 -1.01
CA LEU A 45 4.15 6.44 -1.13
C LEU A 45 3.53 7.06 -2.38
N ARG A 46 2.73 8.10 -2.20
CA ARG A 46 2.07 8.81 -3.29
C ARG A 46 2.49 10.26 -3.33
N LEU A 47 2.84 10.75 -4.51
CA LEU A 47 3.18 12.13 -4.79
C LEU A 47 2.09 12.72 -5.68
N ARG A 48 1.43 13.77 -5.21
CA ARG A 48 0.40 14.52 -5.93
C ARG A 48 0.93 15.92 -6.24
N TYR A 49 0.77 16.35 -7.48
CA TYR A 49 1.11 17.69 -7.91
C TYR A 49 -0.12 18.42 -8.44
N GLU A 50 -0.45 19.56 -7.84
CA GLU A 50 -1.57 20.42 -8.22
C GLU A 50 -1.08 21.51 -9.17
N PHE A 51 -1.05 21.20 -10.47
CA PHE A 51 -0.73 22.21 -11.50
C PHE A 51 -1.76 23.33 -11.50
N SER A 52 -3.04 22.95 -11.45
CA SER A 52 -4.18 23.85 -11.29
C SER A 52 -5.24 23.16 -10.45
N ARG A 53 -6.21 23.92 -9.94
CA ARG A 53 -7.44 23.35 -9.35
C ARG A 53 -8.28 22.60 -10.38
N GLN A 54 -7.79 22.21 -11.56
CA GLN A 54 -8.52 21.38 -12.53
C GLN A 54 -7.65 20.22 -13.03
N PHE A 55 -6.36 20.24 -12.73
CA PHE A 55 -5.38 19.25 -13.18
C PHE A 55 -4.43 18.93 -12.03
N ALA A 56 -4.64 17.77 -11.43
CA ALA A 56 -3.80 17.24 -10.36
C ALA A 56 -3.29 15.85 -10.74
N PRO A 57 -2.18 15.75 -11.50
CA PRO A 57 -1.49 14.49 -11.69
C PRO A 57 -0.94 13.95 -10.37
N TYR A 58 -0.96 12.62 -10.24
CA TYR A 58 -0.36 11.92 -9.12
C TYR A 58 0.35 10.66 -9.59
N VAL A 59 1.41 10.33 -8.89
CA VAL A 59 2.20 9.10 -9.07
C VAL A 59 2.45 8.48 -7.71
N GLY A 60 2.64 7.18 -7.64
CA GLY A 60 2.92 6.50 -6.40
C GLY A 60 3.53 5.13 -6.60
N VAL A 61 4.07 4.61 -5.52
CA VAL A 61 4.59 3.26 -5.41
C VAL A 61 3.99 2.62 -4.18
N GLU A 62 3.53 1.39 -4.33
CA GLU A 62 2.99 0.57 -3.25
C GLU A 62 3.80 -0.72 -3.20
N TRP A 63 4.32 -1.02 -2.03
CA TRP A 63 5.05 -2.24 -1.74
C TRP A 63 4.23 -3.05 -0.74
N ASN A 64 3.95 -4.30 -1.06
CA ASN A 64 3.31 -5.22 -0.14
C ASN A 64 4.26 -6.38 0.18
N GLY A 65 4.38 -6.71 1.44
CA GLY A 65 5.15 -7.85 1.91
C GLY A 65 4.30 -8.70 2.84
N THR A 66 4.20 -9.98 2.51
CA THR A 66 3.54 -10.98 3.34
C THR A 66 4.58 -11.63 4.26
N PHE A 67 4.22 -11.83 5.53
CA PHE A 67 5.10 -12.33 6.59
C PHE A 67 4.45 -13.46 7.40
N GLY A 68 5.24 -14.13 8.24
CA GLY A 68 4.78 -15.21 9.12
C GLY A 68 4.32 -16.46 8.38
N ALA A 69 3.39 -17.20 8.99
CA ALA A 69 2.84 -18.42 8.42
C ALA A 69 2.12 -18.19 7.07
N THR A 70 1.56 -17.00 6.83
CA THR A 70 1.01 -16.61 5.52
C THR A 70 2.08 -16.59 4.43
N ALA A 71 3.29 -16.10 4.72
CA ALA A 71 4.38 -16.09 3.75
C ALA A 71 4.90 -17.50 3.43
N ASP A 72 4.93 -18.38 4.44
CA ASP A 72 5.34 -19.77 4.26
C ASP A 72 4.31 -20.53 3.41
N GLN A 73 3.03 -20.25 3.60
CA GLN A 73 1.95 -20.81 2.79
C GLN A 73 1.94 -20.27 1.35
N ALA A 74 2.15 -18.95 1.17
CA ALA A 74 2.32 -18.35 -0.16
C ALA A 74 3.51 -18.98 -0.91
N ARG A 75 4.66 -19.18 -0.25
CA ARG A 75 5.79 -19.90 -0.87
C ARG A 75 5.47 -21.35 -1.21
N ALA A 76 4.74 -22.06 -0.34
CA ALA A 76 4.35 -23.44 -0.61
C ALA A 76 3.44 -23.56 -1.84
N ASN A 77 2.64 -22.53 -2.12
CA ASN A 77 1.78 -22.44 -3.31
C ASN A 77 2.50 -21.87 -4.55
N GLY A 78 3.75 -21.41 -4.41
CA GLY A 78 4.49 -20.76 -5.49
C GLY A 78 4.13 -19.29 -5.70
N ASP A 79 3.37 -18.69 -4.79
CA ASP A 79 2.97 -17.29 -4.84
C ASP A 79 4.11 -16.36 -4.39
N ALA A 80 4.14 -15.16 -4.99
CA ALA A 80 5.10 -14.14 -4.61
C ALA A 80 4.78 -13.56 -3.23
N THR A 81 5.70 -13.69 -2.27
CA THR A 81 5.54 -13.13 -0.91
C THR A 81 5.75 -11.61 -0.84
N LYS A 82 6.16 -10.99 -1.95
CA LYS A 82 6.42 -9.56 -2.06
C LYS A 82 5.92 -9.06 -3.40
N ASP A 83 5.23 -7.94 -3.40
CA ASP A 83 4.70 -7.30 -4.59
C ASP A 83 5.02 -5.81 -4.57
N THR A 84 5.34 -5.24 -5.73
CA THR A 84 5.62 -3.80 -5.88
C THR A 84 4.84 -3.27 -7.07
N ARG A 85 3.95 -2.31 -6.80
CA ARG A 85 3.07 -1.70 -7.78
C ARG A 85 3.42 -0.24 -7.95
N TYR A 86 3.46 0.19 -9.19
CA TYR A 86 3.57 1.60 -9.53
C TYR A 86 2.20 2.08 -9.99
N VAL A 87 1.77 3.22 -9.45
CA VAL A 87 0.47 3.82 -9.76
C VAL A 87 0.73 5.19 -10.35
N ALA A 88 0.07 5.51 -11.45
CA ALA A 88 0.05 6.84 -12.01
C ALA A 88 -1.37 7.16 -12.45
N GLY A 89 -1.82 8.38 -12.17
CA GLY A 89 -3.15 8.81 -12.53
C GLY A 89 -3.24 10.32 -12.58
N ILE A 90 -4.34 10.80 -13.14
CA ILE A 90 -4.58 12.23 -13.24
C ILE A 90 -6.01 12.51 -12.80
N ARG A 91 -6.16 13.48 -11.91
CA ARG A 91 -7.47 13.98 -11.51
C ARG A 91 -7.80 15.25 -12.29
N PHE A 92 -8.96 15.23 -12.94
CA PHE A 92 -9.55 16.37 -13.65
C PHE A 92 -10.96 16.66 -13.15
N TRP A 93 -11.35 17.94 -13.12
CA TRP A 93 -12.73 18.36 -12.94
C TRP A 93 -13.00 19.66 -13.71
N PHE A 94 -14.19 19.77 -14.34
CA PHE A 94 -14.63 20.91 -15.17
C PHE A 94 -15.55 21.85 -14.39
#